data_AF-H6SNZ9-F1
#
_entry.id   AF-H6SNZ9-F1
#
_cell.length_a   1.000
_cell.length_b   1.000
_cell.length_c   1.000
_cell.angle_alpha   90.00
_cell.angle_beta   90.00
_cell.angle_gamma   90.00
#
_symmetry.space_group_name_H-M   'P 1'
#
loop_
_entity.id
_entity.type
_entity.pdbx_description
1 polymer ?
#
loop_
_entity_poly.entity_id
_entity_poly.type
_entity_poly.pdbx_seq_one_letter_code
_entity_poly.pdbx_strand_id
1 'polypeptide(L)' 'MMEGLGAPGGGYDGMPEAWRPHGQLLDALHAALEAAERLDPLSDPRGLAVLDRALSQASQASQALAGLGRGAACEQEGEA' A
#
# COMPACT_ATOMS: atom_id res chain seq x y z
N MET A 1 19.37 30.87 9.04
CA MET A 1 19.66 29.55 8.44
C MET A 1 18.64 28.61 9.10
N MET A 2 17.43 28.40 8.57
CA MET A 2 17.08 27.45 7.48
C MET A 2 17.91 26.16 7.64
N GLU A 3 17.36 24.96 7.86
CA GLU A 3 16.50 24.15 6.96
C GLU A 3 15.74 23.09 7.82
N GLY A 4 14.44 22.83 7.65
CA GLY A 4 13.95 21.84 6.70
C GLY A 4 13.16 20.72 7.41
N LEU A 5 11.96 21.03 7.94
CA LEU A 5 11.00 20.02 8.41
C LEU A 5 10.40 19.33 7.18
N GLY A 6 11.07 18.27 6.72
CA GLY A 6 10.55 17.39 5.68
C GLY A 6 9.28 16.68 6.16
N ALA A 7 8.21 16.83 5.39
CA ALA A 7 6.95 16.10 5.54
C ALA A 7 7.16 14.57 5.28
N PRO A 8 6.18 13.72 5.65
CA PRO A 8 6.40 12.37 6.18
C PRO A 8 6.67 11.34 5.09
N GLY A 9 7.94 11.08 4.81
CA GLY A 9 8.37 9.84 4.15
C GLY A 9 8.67 8.80 5.22
N GLY A 10 7.65 8.08 5.70
CA GLY A 10 7.80 6.96 6.63
C GLY A 10 8.62 5.86 5.98
N GLY A 11 9.95 6.00 6.05
CA GLY A 11 10.89 5.11 5.40
C GLY A 11 10.77 3.71 5.97
N TYR A 12 10.41 2.76 5.12
CA TYR A 12 10.54 1.33 5.40
C TYR A 12 12.03 0.89 5.48
N ASP A 13 12.94 1.80 5.81
CA ASP A 13 14.40 1.67 5.72
C ASP A 13 14.96 0.61 6.69
N GLY A 14 14.18 0.23 7.71
CA GLY A 14 14.49 -0.87 8.65
C GLY A 14 13.53 -2.06 8.59
N MET A 15 12.60 -2.09 7.64
CA MET A 15 11.58 -3.15 7.58
C MET A 15 12.08 -4.31 6.71
N PRO A 16 11.92 -5.58 7.14
CA PRO A 16 12.29 -6.73 6.31
C PRO A 16 11.61 -6.64 4.94
N GLU A 17 12.30 -6.98 3.85
CA GLU A 17 11.74 -6.83 2.50
C GLU A 17 10.40 -7.57 2.31
N ALA A 18 10.22 -8.69 3.01
CA ALA A 18 8.96 -9.45 3.05
C ALA A 18 7.77 -8.67 3.64
N TRP A 19 8.04 -7.66 4.47
CA TRP A 19 7.03 -6.80 5.10
C TRP A 19 6.75 -5.54 4.29
N ARG A 20 7.62 -5.18 3.33
CA ARG A 20 7.42 -4.00 2.49
C ARG A 20 6.05 -4.00 1.77
N PRO A 21 5.55 -5.11 1.21
CA PRO A 21 4.20 -5.15 0.64
C PRO A 21 3.08 -4.92 1.68
N HIS A 22 3.32 -5.28 2.94
CA HIS A 22 2.37 -5.02 4.02
C HIS A 22 2.28 -3.52 4.35
N GLY A 23 3.42 -2.84 4.43
CA GLY A 23 3.45 -1.38 4.58
C GLY A 23 2.75 -0.67 3.42
N GLN A 24 3.10 -1.04 2.18
CA GLN A 24 2.48 -0.49 0.98
C GLN A 24 0.96 -0.70 0.93
N LEU A 25 0.47 -1.84 1.40
CA LEU A 25 -0.97 -2.11 1.50
C LEU A 25 -1.64 -1.13 2.48
N LEU A 26 -1.07 -0.97 3.67
CA LEU A 26 -1.64 -0.10 4.70
C LEU A 26 -1.64 1.37 4.26
N ASP A 27 -0.56 1.84 3.64
CA ASP A 27 -0.49 3.21 3.10
C ASP A 27 -1.51 3.44 1.97
N ALA A 28 -1.66 2.48 1.05
CA ALA A 28 -2.63 2.59 -0.03
C ALA A 28 -4.08 2.59 0.49
N LEU A 29 -4.38 1.79 1.52
CA LEU A 29 -5.70 1.78 2.16
C LEU A 29 -5.96 3.08 2.93
N HIS A 30 -4.96 3.63 3.61
CA HIS A 30 -5.07 4.91 4.29
C HIS A 30 -5.38 6.03 3.31
N ALA A 31 -4.63 6.12 2.20
CA ALA A 31 -4.87 7.09 1.15
C ALA A 31 -6.25 6.94 0.49
N ALA A 32 -6.75 5.71 0.34
CA ALA A 32 -8.09 5.44 -0.18
C ALA A 32 -9.17 5.97 0.79
N LEU A 33 -9.00 5.76 2.09
CA LEU A 33 -9.93 6.26 3.11
C LEU A 33 -9.93 7.79 3.16
N GLU A 34 -8.77 8.44 3.17
CA GLU A 34 -8.68 9.91 3.12
C GLU A 34 -9.33 10.49 1.85
N ALA A 35 -9.15 9.82 0.71
CA ALA A 35 -9.78 10.23 -0.54
C ALA A 35 -11.30 10.07 -0.47
N ALA A 36 -11.79 8.96 0.08
CA ALA A 36 -13.23 8.69 0.22
C ALA A 36 -13.92 9.64 1.21
N GLU A 37 -13.28 9.98 2.34
CA GLU A 37 -13.83 10.93 3.32
C GLU A 37 -14.02 12.33 2.74
N ARG A 38 -13.15 12.72 1.80
CA ARG A 38 -13.18 14.05 1.16
C ARG A 38 -14.03 14.08 -0.12
N LEU A 39 -14.50 12.93 -0.58
CA LEU A 39 -15.16 12.80 -1.87
C LEU A 39 -16.62 13.23 -1.80
N ASP A 40 -17.00 14.18 -2.66
CA ASP A 40 -18.40 14.34 -3.07
C ASP A 40 -18.64 13.48 -4.32
N PRO A 41 -19.34 12.33 -4.21
CA PRO A 41 -19.39 11.32 -5.27
C PRO A 41 -20.13 11.77 -6.54
N LEU A 42 -20.87 12.89 -6.47
CA LEU A 42 -21.62 13.43 -7.62
C LEU A 42 -20.89 14.58 -8.31
N SER A 43 -19.95 15.23 -7.64
CA SER A 43 -19.33 16.48 -8.12
C SER A 43 -17.80 16.41 -8.27
N ASP A 44 -17.13 15.36 -7.76
CA ASP A 44 -15.67 15.28 -7.76
C ASP A 44 -15.11 14.05 -8.51
N PRO A 45 -15.04 14.11 -9.86
CA PRO A 45 -14.43 13.05 -10.66
C PRO A 45 -12.93 12.89 -10.42
N ARG A 46 -12.24 13.92 -9.89
CA ARG A 46 -10.82 13.81 -9.55
C ARG A 46 -10.64 13.01 -8.27
N GLY A 47 -11.47 13.25 -7.26
CA GLY A 47 -11.49 12.45 -6.04
C GLY A 47 -11.77 10.96 -6.34
N LEU A 48 -12.70 10.67 -7.26
CA LEU A 48 -12.97 9.29 -7.71
C LEU A 48 -11.73 8.64 -8.35
N ALA A 49 -10.98 9.37 -9.19
CA ALA A 49 -9.76 8.86 -9.80
C ALA A 49 -8.63 8.62 -8.78
N VAL A 50 -8.54 9.46 -7.75
CA VAL A 50 -7.57 9.27 -6.65
C VAL A 50 -7.93 8.04 -5.82
N LEU A 51 -9.21 7.86 -5.49
CA LEU A 51 -9.73 6.69 -4.78
C LEU A 51 -9.47 5.39 -5.57
N ASP A 52 -9.79 5.38 -6.87
CA ASP A 52 -9.54 4.24 -7.75
C ASP A 52 -8.05 3.86 -7.80
N ARG A 53 -7.18 4.86 -7.91
CA ARG A 53 -5.72 4.65 -7.92
C ARG A 53 -5.22 4.06 -6.60
N ALA A 54 -5.71 4.55 -5.46
CA ALA A 54 -5.33 4.06 -4.14
C ALA A 54 -5.80 2.60 -3.93
N LEU A 55 -7.04 2.29 -4.31
CA LEU A 55 -7.58 0.92 -4.27
C LEU A 55 -6.81 -0.03 -5.19
N SER A 56 -6.42 0.43 -6.38
CA SER A 56 -5.59 -0.34 -7.31
C SER A 56 -4.21 -0.67 -6.72
N GLN A 57 -3.62 0.26 -5.97
CA GLN A 57 -2.34 0.02 -5.27
C GLN A 57 -2.50 -0.95 -4.11
N ALA A 58 -3.58 -0.83 -3.32
CA ALA A 58 -3.90 -1.78 -2.26
C ALA A 58 -4.11 -3.21 -2.81
N SER A 59 -4.78 -3.34 -3.95
CA SER A 59 -4.96 -4.64 -4.62
C SER A 59 -3.62 -5.25 -5.05
N GLN A 60 -2.73 -4.46 -5.64
CA GLN A 60 -1.40 -4.92 -6.05
C GLN A 60 -0.55 -5.37 -4.85
N ALA A 61 -0.54 -4.58 -3.77
CA ALA A 61 0.16 -4.93 -2.54
C ALA A 61 -0.39 -6.20 -1.89
N SER A 62 -1.72 -6.39 -1.89
CA SER A 62 -2.37 -7.60 -1.40
C SER A 62 -2.00 -8.84 -2.23
N GLN A 63 -1.93 -8.70 -3.56
CA GLN A 63 -1.50 -9.78 -4.44
C GLN A 63 -0.03 -10.15 -4.22
N ALA A 64 0.83 -9.17 -3.98
CA ALA A 64 2.24 -9.40 -3.64
C ALA A 64 2.37 -10.17 -2.30
N LEU A 65 1.59 -9.81 -1.29
CA LEU A 65 1.51 -10.56 -0.02
C LEU A 65 1.01 -11.99 -0.20
N ALA A 66 -0.05 -12.17 -0.99
CA ALA A 66 -0.57 -13.51 -1.30
C ALA A 66 0.44 -14.34 -2.12
N GLY A 67 1.23 -13.69 -2.98
CA GLY A 67 2.34 -14.31 -3.70
C GLY A 67 3.47 -14.77 -2.78
N LEU A 68 3.84 -13.95 -1.78
CA LEU A 68 4.81 -14.33 -0.74
C LEU A 68 4.33 -15.54 0.08
N GLY A 69 3.04 -15.59 0.43
CA GLY A 69 2.44 -16.72 1.13
C GLY A 69 2.42 -18.02 0.31
N ARG A 70 2.28 -17.93 -1.02
CA ARG A 70 2.36 -19.10 -1.92
C ARG A 70 3.79 -19.53 -2.22
N GLY A 71 4.75 -18.60 -2.28
CA GLY A 71 6.18 -18.92 -2.37
C GLY A 71 6.65 -19.74 -1.17
N ALA A 72 6.25 -19.35 0.03
CA ALA A 72 6.57 -20.07 1.27
C ALA A 72 5.89 -21.46 1.41
N ALA A 73 4.77 -21.69 0.72
CA ALA A 73 4.10 -22.99 0.69
C ALA A 73 4.81 -23.98 -0.26
N CYS A 74 5.33 -23.50 -1.39
CA CYS A 74 5.99 -24.35 -2.40
C CYS A 74 7.39 -24.83 -1.95
N GLU A 75 8.08 -24.07 -1.10
CA GLU A 75 9.37 -24.48 -0.50
C GLU A 75 9.23 -25.59 0.56
N GLN A 76 8.05 -25.83 1.11
CA GLN A 76 7.83 -26.86 2.15
C GLN A 76 7.45 -28.24 1.59
N GLU A 77 7.17 -28.37 0.29
CA GLU A 77 6.78 -29.64 -0.35
C GLU A 77 7.98 -30.41 -0.95
N GLY A 78 9.21 -29.93 -0.73
CA GLY A 78 10.46 -30.49 -1.27
C GLY A 78 11.40 -31.15 -0.25
N GLU A 79 10.93 -31.49 0.95
CA GLU A 79 11.71 -32.28 1.93
C GLU A 79 10.85 -33.41 2.50
N ALA A 80 10.75 -34.51 1.75
CA ALA A 80 10.28 -35.81 2.21
C ALA A 80 10.94 -36.94 1.39
#